data_AF-A0AAU7ULI0-F1
#
_entry.id   AF-A0AAU7ULI0-F1
#
_cell.length_a   1.000
_cell.length_b   1.000
_cell.length_c   1.000
_cell.angle_alpha   90.00
_cell.angle_beta   90.00
_cell.angle_gamma   90.00
#
_symmetry.space_group_name_H-M   'P 1'
#
loop_
_entity.id
_entity.type
_entity.pdbx_description
1 polymer ?
#
loop_
_entity_poly.entity_id
_entity_poly.type
_entity_poly.pdbx_seq_one_letter_code
_entity_poly.pdbx_strand_id
1 'polypeptide(L)'
;MSIAETLAHDPFVVESVEASEASAASAKLQPYALTVTSTTDVDFVTIMDRDRTRYTHPDPQQLGKPYIGSIDRALAGHSHIETYAGTLGEYVRAMVPITDSSDEVTAMVTLRDRTDIQELTGELETMSTLSDAL
;
A
#
# COMPACT_ATOMS: atom_id res chain seq x y z
N MET A 1 8.51 4.20 -0.84
CA MET A 1 7.95 3.34 -1.93
C MET A 1 8.62 1.95 -2.02
N SER A 2 9.32 1.46 -0.99
CA SER A 2 10.00 0.13 -1.05
C SER A 2 9.08 -1.03 -0.68
N ILE A 3 8.31 -0.92 0.42
CA ILE A 3 7.46 -2.03 0.92
C ILE A 3 6.34 -2.34 -0.07
N ALA A 4 5.59 -1.34 -0.55
CA ALA A 4 4.45 -1.57 -1.45
C ALA A 4 4.88 -2.27 -2.75
N GLU A 5 5.98 -1.83 -3.35
CA GLU A 5 6.58 -2.47 -4.53
C GLU A 5 7.08 -3.88 -4.22
N THR A 6 7.69 -4.10 -3.04
CA THR A 6 8.12 -5.44 -2.60
C THR A 6 6.94 -6.39 -2.48
N LEU A 7 5.84 -5.96 -1.85
CA LEU A 7 4.63 -6.77 -1.72
C LEU A 7 3.98 -7.05 -3.08
N ALA A 8 4.03 -6.07 -4.00
CA ALA A 8 3.44 -6.23 -5.33
C ALA A 8 4.17 -7.25 -6.21
N HIS A 9 5.47 -7.44 -5.98
CA HIS A 9 6.32 -8.40 -6.69
C HIS A 9 6.60 -9.68 -5.88
N ASP A 10 6.03 -9.82 -4.68
CA ASP A 10 6.18 -11.03 -3.87
C ASP A 10 5.41 -12.19 -4.54
N PRO A 11 6.09 -13.29 -4.94
CA PRO A 11 5.43 -14.43 -5.56
C PRO A 11 4.27 -14.98 -4.73
N PHE A 12 4.38 -14.96 -3.39
CA PHE A 12 3.29 -15.38 -2.51
C PHE A 12 2.05 -14.50 -2.67
N VAL A 13 2.24 -13.20 -2.84
CA VAL A 13 1.13 -12.25 -3.04
C VAL A 13 0.52 -12.45 -4.43
N VAL A 14 1.35 -12.50 -5.48
CA VAL A 14 0.91 -12.72 -6.86
C VAL A 14 0.09 -14.01 -6.98
N GLU A 15 0.59 -15.14 -6.45
CA GLU A 15 -0.14 -16.42 -6.48
C GLU A 15 -1.41 -16.41 -5.62
N SER A 16 -1.44 -15.61 -4.54
CA SER A 16 -2.59 -15.58 -3.63
C SER A 16 -3.76 -14.75 -4.18
N VAL A 17 -3.49 -13.72 -5.00
CA VAL A 17 -4.53 -12.89 -5.62
C VAL A 17 -5.19 -13.57 -6.82
N GLU A 18 -4.55 -14.59 -7.41
CA GLU A 18 -5.14 -15.42 -8.48
C GLU A 18 -6.22 -16.41 -7.98
N ALA A 19 -6.51 -16.42 -6.68
CA ALA A 19 -7.55 -17.27 -6.12
C ALA A 19 -8.93 -16.88 -6.70
N SER A 20 -9.72 -17.88 -7.12
CA SER A 20 -11.02 -17.63 -7.76
C SER A 20 -12.05 -16.95 -6.85
N GLU A 21 -11.88 -17.04 -5.53
CA GLU A 21 -12.79 -16.49 -4.54
C GLU A 21 -12.06 -15.54 -3.59
N ALA A 22 -12.64 -14.37 -3.34
CA ALA A 22 -12.06 -13.35 -2.46
C ALA A 22 -11.80 -13.86 -1.02
N SER A 23 -12.64 -14.77 -0.51
CA SER A 23 -12.47 -15.38 0.80
C SER A 23 -11.23 -16.29 0.87
N ALA A 24 -10.91 -16.97 -0.23
CA ALA A 24 -9.72 -17.81 -0.34
C ALA A 24 -8.43 -16.97 -0.43
N ALA A 25 -8.47 -15.86 -1.19
CA ALA A 25 -7.38 -14.88 -1.20
C ALA A 25 -7.17 -14.29 0.20
N SER A 26 -8.25 -13.86 0.86
CA SER A 26 -8.21 -13.29 2.22
C SER A 26 -7.64 -14.26 3.25
N ALA A 27 -8.00 -15.54 3.20
CA ALA A 27 -7.49 -16.55 4.13
C ALA A 27 -5.96 -16.68 4.10
N LYS A 28 -5.32 -16.44 2.94
CA LYS A 28 -3.86 -16.45 2.77
C LYS A 28 -3.26 -15.08 3.11
N LEU A 29 -3.83 -14.02 2.55
CA LEU A 29 -3.23 -12.69 2.54
C LEU A 29 -3.44 -11.92 3.85
N GLN A 30 -4.56 -12.13 4.54
CA GLN A 30 -4.84 -11.41 5.79
C GLN A 30 -3.79 -11.64 6.89
N PRO A 31 -3.42 -12.89 7.25
CA PRO A 31 -2.38 -13.10 8.26
C PRO A 31 -1.02 -12.52 7.81
N TYR A 32 -0.69 -12.65 6.52
CA TYR A 32 0.53 -12.08 5.95
C TYR A 32 0.57 -10.54 6.07
N ALA A 33 -0.51 -9.86 5.68
CA ALA A 33 -0.62 -8.40 5.77
C ALA A 33 -0.55 -7.89 7.22
N LEU A 34 -1.14 -8.63 8.16
CA LEU A 34 -1.03 -8.32 9.59
C LEU A 34 0.40 -8.50 10.10
N THR A 35 1.11 -9.56 9.66
CA THR A 35 2.53 -9.74 9.98
C THR A 35 3.36 -8.57 9.47
N VAL A 36 3.25 -8.23 8.18
CA VAL A 36 3.97 -7.08 7.58
C VAL A 36 3.68 -5.79 8.36
N THR A 37 2.40 -5.52 8.66
CA THR A 37 2.01 -4.33 9.43
C THR A 37 2.62 -4.33 10.84
N SER A 38 2.77 -5.50 11.48
CA SER A 38 3.35 -5.61 12.83
C SER A 38 4.88 -5.56 12.88
N THR A 39 5.56 -5.80 11.77
CA THR A 39 7.03 -5.88 11.68
C THR A 39 7.67 -4.75 10.89
N THR A 40 6.88 -3.83 10.36
CA THR A 40 7.34 -2.67 9.58
C THR A 40 6.63 -1.39 10.04
N ASP A 41 7.18 -0.24 9.68
CA ASP A 41 6.62 1.08 10.01
C ASP A 41 5.52 1.50 9.03
N VAL A 42 4.52 0.64 8.87
CA VAL A 42 3.31 0.94 8.11
C VAL A 42 2.09 0.84 9.02
N ASP A 43 1.07 1.65 8.76
CA ASP A 43 -0.14 1.67 9.58
C ASP A 43 -1.21 0.69 9.13
N PHE A 44 -1.19 0.32 7.85
CA PHE A 44 -1.98 -0.78 7.32
C PHE A 44 -1.40 -1.27 5.99
N VAL A 45 -1.74 -2.51 5.65
CA VAL A 45 -1.55 -3.08 4.32
C VAL A 45 -2.91 -3.61 3.83
N THR A 46 -3.41 -3.05 2.73
CA THR A 46 -4.61 -3.52 2.04
C THR A 46 -4.24 -4.02 0.66
N ILE A 47 -4.45 -5.32 0.44
CA ILE A 47 -4.44 -5.96 -0.88
C ILE A 47 -5.89 -6.14 -1.31
N MET A 48 -6.19 -5.80 -2.56
CA MET A 48 -7.54 -5.82 -3.09
C MET A 48 -7.59 -6.22 -4.56
N ASP A 49 -8.74 -6.76 -4.96
CA ASP A 49 -9.09 -7.04 -6.35
C ASP A 49 -9.29 -5.75 -7.15
N ARG A 50 -9.32 -5.90 -8.47
CA ARG A 50 -9.60 -4.87 -9.48
C ARG A 50 -10.99 -4.26 -9.31
N ASP A 51 -11.94 -5.03 -8.80
CA ASP A 51 -13.31 -4.58 -8.50
C ASP A 51 -13.44 -3.83 -7.16
N ARG A 52 -12.31 -3.57 -6.48
CA ARG A 52 -12.16 -2.94 -5.15
C ARG A 52 -12.41 -3.88 -3.97
N THR A 53 -12.67 -5.17 -4.18
CA THR A 53 -12.89 -6.10 -3.07
C THR A 53 -11.62 -6.25 -2.24
N ARG A 54 -11.67 -5.85 -0.97
CA ARG A 54 -10.53 -5.97 -0.06
C ARG A 54 -10.31 -7.40 0.39
N TYR A 55 -9.14 -7.96 0.07
CA TYR A 55 -8.67 -9.23 0.63
C TYR A 55 -8.04 -9.03 2.01
N THR A 56 -7.44 -7.86 2.27
CA THR A 56 -6.83 -7.57 3.57
C THR A 56 -7.24 -6.22 4.13
N HIS A 57 -7.38 -6.16 5.46
CA HIS A 57 -7.65 -4.93 6.19
C HIS A 57 -7.37 -5.12 7.70
N PRO A 58 -6.86 -4.12 8.44
CA PRO A 58 -6.65 -4.23 9.88
C PRO A 58 -7.95 -4.44 10.67
N ASP A 59 -9.05 -3.80 10.26
CA ASP A 59 -10.40 -4.08 10.77
C ASP A 59 -11.05 -5.25 9.98
N PRO A 60 -11.28 -6.42 10.60
CA PRO A 60 -11.88 -7.59 9.94
C PRO A 60 -13.28 -7.33 9.39
N GLN A 61 -14.02 -6.36 9.93
CA GLN A 61 -15.36 -6.01 9.43
C GLN A 61 -15.33 -5.39 8.04
N GLN A 62 -14.14 -5.05 7.53
CA GLN A 62 -13.95 -4.46 6.22
C GLN A 62 -13.55 -5.47 5.14
N LEU A 63 -13.23 -6.71 5.52
CA LEU A 63 -12.87 -7.75 4.56
C LEU A 63 -14.05 -8.04 3.62
N GLY A 64 -13.74 -8.20 2.33
CA GLY A 64 -14.74 -8.38 1.27
C GLY A 64 -15.55 -7.13 0.94
N LYS A 65 -15.36 -6.00 1.63
CA LYS A 65 -16.03 -4.74 1.29
C LYS A 65 -15.21 -3.93 0.29
N PRO A 66 -15.86 -3.13 -0.56
CA PRO A 66 -15.17 -2.24 -1.49
C PRO A 66 -14.20 -1.30 -0.77
N TYR A 67 -13.03 -1.11 -1.37
CA TYR A 67 -12.09 -0.06 -1.01
C TYR A 67 -12.62 1.33 -1.38
N ILE A 68 -12.37 2.29 -0.49
CA ILE A 68 -12.78 3.69 -0.63
C ILE A 68 -11.53 4.52 -0.91
N GLY A 69 -11.43 5.02 -2.15
CA GLY A 69 -10.30 5.80 -2.65
C GLY A 69 -10.14 5.64 -4.17
N SER A 70 -9.15 6.32 -4.73
CA SER A 70 -8.79 6.23 -6.15
C SER A 70 -8.07 4.92 -6.43
N ILE A 71 -8.41 4.25 -7.53
CA ILE A 71 -7.67 3.07 -8.01
C ILE A 71 -7.34 3.13 -9.50
N ASP A 72 -7.90 4.09 -10.24
CA ASP A 72 -7.89 4.10 -11.71
C ASP A 72 -6.47 4.12 -12.30
N ARG A 73 -5.54 4.82 -11.63
CA ARG A 73 -4.13 4.84 -12.04
C ARG A 73 -3.46 3.48 -11.87
N ALA A 74 -3.71 2.79 -10.75
CA ALA A 74 -3.16 1.47 -10.51
C ALA A 74 -3.78 0.42 -11.44
N LEU A 75 -5.09 0.52 -11.71
CA LEU A 75 -5.74 -0.30 -12.74
C LEU A 75 -5.14 -0.08 -14.14
N ALA A 76 -4.64 1.12 -14.42
CA ALA A 76 -3.91 1.43 -15.65
C ALA A 76 -2.43 1.02 -15.61
N GLY A 77 -1.98 0.29 -14.59
CA GLY A 77 -0.59 -0.17 -14.44
C GLY A 77 0.38 0.85 -13.82
N HIS A 78 -0.12 1.94 -13.23
CA HIS A 78 0.73 3.01 -12.70
C HIS A 78 0.75 3.05 -11.17
N SER A 79 1.91 2.77 -10.59
CA SER A 79 2.20 3.07 -9.20
C SER A 79 2.10 4.57 -8.93
N HIS A 80 1.54 4.96 -7.79
CA HIS A 80 1.48 6.36 -7.39
C HIS A 80 1.44 6.52 -5.87
N ILE A 81 1.81 7.71 -5.42
CA ILE A 81 1.65 8.15 -4.04
C ILE A 81 0.55 9.21 -4.00
N GLU A 82 -0.37 9.07 -3.07
CA GLU A 82 -1.38 10.07 -2.76
C GLU A 82 -1.06 10.69 -1.38
N THR A 83 -1.08 12.01 -1.31
CA THR A 83 -0.91 12.76 -0.05
C THR A 83 -2.27 13.15 0.48
N TYR A 84 -2.48 12.95 1.77
CA TYR A 84 -3.74 13.21 2.47
C TYR A 84 -3.50 14.11 3.66
N ALA A 85 -4.33 15.14 3.83
CA ALA A 85 -4.35 15.95 5.04
C ALA A 85 -5.09 15.21 6.16
N GLY A 86 -4.38 14.83 7.22
CA GLY A 86 -4.95 14.29 8.45
C GLY A 86 -5.01 15.33 9.57
N THR A 87 -5.71 15.02 10.66
CA THR A 87 -5.77 15.87 11.85
C THR A 87 -4.46 15.96 12.63
N LEU A 88 -3.48 15.10 12.29
CA LEU A 88 -2.17 15.01 12.94
C LEU A 88 -1.02 15.30 11.97
N GLY A 89 -1.31 15.91 10.83
CA GLY A 89 -0.34 16.15 9.75
C GLY A 89 -0.70 15.42 8.46
N GLU A 90 0.08 15.71 7.42
CA GLU A 90 -0.04 15.03 6.13
C GLU A 90 0.47 13.60 6.22
N TYR A 91 -0.24 12.67 5.60
CA TYR A 91 0.23 11.29 5.43
C TYR A 91 0.18 10.89 3.97
N VAL A 92 1.06 9.97 3.59
CA VAL A 92 1.12 9.42 2.23
C VAL A 92 0.61 8.00 2.19
N ARG A 93 -0.09 7.68 1.10
CA ARG A 93 -0.43 6.30 0.75
C ARG A 93 0.23 5.94 -0.56
N ALA A 94 0.96 4.83 -0.57
CA ALA A 94 1.39 4.23 -1.80
C ALA A 94 0.25 3.36 -2.35
N MET A 95 0.09 3.36 -3.66
CA MET A 95 -0.73 2.40 -4.38
C MET A 95 0.05 1.85 -5.55
N VAL A 96 0.17 0.52 -5.61
CA VAL A 96 0.99 -0.20 -6.58
C VAL A 96 0.13 -1.32 -7.19
N PRO A 97 0.10 -1.46 -8.53
CA PRO A 97 -0.54 -2.59 -9.18
C PRO A 97 0.23 -3.89 -8.90
N ILE A 98 -0.51 -4.98 -8.78
CA ILE A 98 0.03 -6.34 -8.80
C ILE A 98 -0.25 -6.87 -10.20
N THR A 99 0.79 -7.29 -10.91
CA THR A 99 0.68 -7.83 -12.26
C THR A 99 1.03 -9.31 -12.31
N ASP A 100 0.41 -10.03 -13.24
CA ASP A 100 0.82 -11.38 -13.57
C ASP A 100 2.05 -11.42 -14.50
N SER A 101 2.43 -12.63 -14.93
CA SER A 101 3.55 -12.83 -15.87
C SER A 101 3.35 -12.24 -17.27
N SER A 102 2.14 -11.79 -17.62
CA SER A 102 1.79 -11.14 -18.88
C SER A 102 1.68 -9.62 -18.75
N ASP A 103 2.10 -9.05 -17.61
CA ASP A 103 1.94 -7.64 -17.24
C ASP A 103 0.46 -7.20 -17.11
N GLU A 104 -0.50 -8.12 -16.97
CA GLU A 104 -1.90 -7.77 -16.70
C GLU A 104 -2.05 -7.43 -15.21
N VAL A 105 -2.64 -6.27 -14.90
CA VAL A 105 -3.00 -5.93 -13.51
C VAL A 105 -4.07 -6.91 -13.02
N THR A 106 -3.75 -7.71 -12.00
CA THR A 106 -4.63 -8.71 -11.38
C THR A 106 -5.16 -8.25 -10.03
N ALA A 107 -4.42 -7.41 -9.32
CA ALA A 107 -4.80 -6.86 -8.02
C ALA A 107 -4.04 -5.55 -7.74
N MET A 108 -4.25 -4.98 -6.58
CA MET A 108 -3.55 -3.77 -6.12
C MET A 108 -3.18 -3.90 -4.66
N VAL A 109 -2.04 -3.32 -4.29
CA VAL A 109 -1.64 -3.13 -2.89
C VAL A 109 -1.62 -1.65 -2.56
N THR A 110 -2.17 -1.30 -1.41
CA THR A 110 -2.03 0.03 -0.81
C THR A 110 -1.64 -0.07 0.64
N LEU A 111 -0.73 0.82 1.05
CA LEU A 111 -0.30 0.96 2.42
C LEU A 111 -0.11 2.43 2.77
N ARG A 112 -0.24 2.73 4.06
CA ARG A 112 0.18 4.02 4.62
C ARG A 112 1.49 3.81 5.36
N ASP A 113 2.52 4.52 4.91
CA ASP A 113 3.81 4.59 5.58
C ASP A 113 3.68 5.49 6.82
N ARG A 114 4.31 5.13 7.93
CA ARG A 114 4.30 5.91 9.17
C ARG A 114 5.30 7.07 9.13
N THR A 115 6.13 7.15 8.10
CA THR A 115 7.11 8.24 7.96
C THR A 115 6.43 9.60 8.04
N ASP A 116 6.78 10.38 9.06
CA ASP A 116 6.24 11.72 9.27
C ASP A 116 6.85 12.65 8.22
N ILE A 117 6.03 13.15 7.31
CA ILE A 117 6.48 14.04 6.22
C ILE A 117 7.15 15.30 6.81
N GLN A 118 6.71 15.71 8.00
CA GLN A 118 7.24 16.87 8.71
C GLN A 118 8.69 16.67 9.19
N GLU A 119 9.05 15.47 9.62
CA GLU A 119 10.42 15.12 10.05
C GLU A 119 11.39 15.22 8.86
N LEU A 120 10.98 14.67 7.71
CA LEU A 120 11.76 14.75 6.47
C LEU A 120 11.95 16.18 5.95
N THR A 121 10.90 17.02 5.99
CA THR A 121 11.03 18.43 5.59
C THR A 121 11.90 19.23 6.54
N GLY A 122 11.80 18.99 7.86
CA GLY A 122 12.62 19.67 8.86
C GLY A 122 14.11 19.33 8.75
N GLU A 123 14.44 18.06 8.48
CA GLU A 123 15.83 17.65 8.24
C GLU A 123 16.40 18.26 6.95
N LEU A 124 15.61 18.34 5.87
CA LEU A 124 16.00 18.97 4.62
C LEU A 124 16.27 20.48 4.77
N GLU A 125 15.43 21.21 5.50
CA GLU A 125 15.66 22.63 5.79
C GLU A 125 16.91 22.83 6.64
N THR A 126 17.17 21.93 7.60
CA THR A 126 18.36 21.97 8.46
C THR A 126 19.64 21.70 7.66
N MET A 127 19.62 20.74 6.71
CA MET A 127 20.75 20.49 5.82
C MET A 127 21.00 21.63 4.82
N SER A 128 19.95 22.22 4.26
CA SER A 128 20.06 23.36 3.35
C SER A 128 20.69 24.56 4.05
N THR A 129 20.21 24.89 5.25
CA THR A 129 20.76 26.01 6.04
C THR A 129 22.21 25.77 6.48
N LEU A 130 22.62 24.53 6.75
CA LEU A 130 24.01 24.20 7.04
C LEU A 130 24.91 24.35 5.80
N SER A 131 24.39 24.05 4.60
CA SER A 131 25.11 24.22 3.34
C SER A 131 25.24 25.69 2.91
N ASP A 132 24.27 26.53 3.25
CA ASP A 132 24.32 27.97 2.98
C ASP A 132 25.22 28.73 3.99
N ALA A 133 25.58 28.10 5.10
CA ALA A 133 26.42 28.66 6.16
C ALA A 133 27.92 28.31 6.04
N LEU A 134 28.31 27.52 5.03
CA LEU A 134 29.70 27.12 4.72
C LEU A 134 30.19 27.77 3.41
#